data_AF-A0A9N9E9J5-F1
#
_entry.id   AF-A0A9N9E9J5-F1
#
_cell.length_a   1.000
_cell.length_b   1.000
_cell.length_c   1.000
_cell.angle_alpha   90.00
_cell.angle_beta   90.00
_cell.angle_gamma   90.00
#
_symmetry.space_group_name_H-M   'P 1'
#
loop_
_entity.id
_entity.type
_entity.pdbx_description
1 polymer ?
#
loop_
_entity_poly.entity_id
_entity_poly.type
_entity_poly.pdbx_seq_one_letter_code
_entity_poly.pdbx_strand_id
1 'polypeptide(L)'
;MPSQDDQAKKFSICNVCLTNQDNQLKKTPDFEAKKTRLYVKQACTNCRAKKEKCSGGDRCTNCVRRNKECTYVSSGKKRGPKPKEPLRPTYH
;
A
#
# COMPACT_ATOMS: atom_id res chain seq x y z
N MET A 1 10.78 64.79 -27.73
CA MET A 1 11.37 63.71 -28.56
C MET A 1 10.67 62.40 -28.19
N PRO A 2 9.56 62.09 -28.88
CA PRO A 2 8.76 60.88 -28.68
C PRO A 2 9.23 59.78 -29.64
N SER A 3 9.41 58.55 -29.18
CA SER A 3 9.37 57.37 -30.05
C SER A 3 9.16 56.12 -29.21
N GLN A 4 7.97 56.05 -28.62
CA GLN A 4 7.30 54.82 -28.28
C GLN A 4 6.31 54.64 -29.41
N ASP A 5 6.40 53.58 -30.23
CA ASP A 5 5.32 53.02 -31.07
C ASP A 5 5.95 52.08 -32.10
N ASP A 6 6.11 50.79 -31.75
CA ASP A 6 6.18 49.74 -32.76
C ASP A 6 5.09 48.71 -32.48
N GLN A 7 3.96 49.02 -33.09
CA GLN A 7 2.69 48.33 -33.01
C GLN A 7 2.67 47.25 -34.10
N ALA A 8 2.82 45.98 -33.71
CA ALA A 8 2.61 44.86 -34.62
C ALA A 8 1.49 43.93 -34.13
N LYS A 9 0.30 44.25 -34.62
CA LYS A 9 -0.72 43.31 -35.16
C LYS A 9 -1.46 42.40 -34.18
N LYS A 10 -2.54 43.00 -33.68
CA LYS A 10 -3.84 42.40 -33.38
C LYS A 10 -4.34 41.61 -34.61
N PHE A 11 -4.33 40.27 -34.53
CA PHE A 11 -5.26 39.46 -35.32
C PHE A 11 -6.10 38.63 -34.37
N SER A 12 -7.37 39.01 -34.35
CA SER A 12 -8.48 38.36 -33.69
C SER A 12 -8.67 36.96 -34.26
N ILE A 13 -8.32 35.93 -33.48
CA ILE A 13 -8.95 34.61 -33.63
C ILE A 13 -9.25 34.09 -32.22
N CYS A 14 -10.46 34.37 -31.74
CA CYS A 14 -11.09 33.51 -30.75
C CYS A 14 -11.37 32.16 -31.43
N ASN A 15 -10.87 31.08 -30.84
CA ASN A 15 -11.70 29.92 -30.46
C ASN A 15 -10.85 28.87 -29.73
N VAL A 16 -10.97 28.88 -28.39
CA VAL A 16 -11.31 27.71 -27.55
C VAL A 16 -10.43 26.45 -27.64
N CYS A 17 -9.97 26.02 -26.45
CA CYS A 17 -9.29 24.76 -26.05
C CYS A 17 -7.74 24.78 -26.12
N LEU A 18 -7.04 25.09 -25.02
CA LEU A 18 -6.57 24.10 -24.03
C LEU A 18 -5.84 22.91 -24.65
N THR A 19 -4.51 22.88 -24.56
CA THR A 19 -3.70 21.70 -24.17
C THR A 19 -2.27 22.17 -23.85
N ASN A 20 -1.97 22.32 -22.55
CA ASN A 20 -1.18 21.38 -21.75
C ASN A 20 0.34 21.51 -21.97
N GLN A 21 0.94 22.33 -21.13
CA GLN A 21 2.38 22.56 -21.02
C GLN A 21 2.89 21.76 -19.81
N ASP A 22 3.07 20.45 -19.96
CA ASP A 22 3.71 19.60 -18.94
C ASP A 22 4.70 18.64 -19.63
N ASN A 23 5.92 19.11 -19.83
CA ASN A 23 7.03 18.33 -20.37
C ASN A 23 7.86 17.70 -19.23
N GLN A 24 7.35 16.55 -18.79
CA GLN A 24 7.99 15.35 -18.22
C GLN A 24 9.52 15.31 -18.00
N LEU A 25 9.94 15.11 -16.74
CA LEU A 25 11.10 14.29 -16.33
C LEU A 25 11.04 14.12 -14.78
N LYS A 26 11.03 12.94 -14.14
CA LYS A 26 11.51 11.61 -14.49
C LYS A 26 10.62 10.56 -13.82
N LYS A 27 9.99 9.67 -14.60
CA LYS A 27 9.58 8.35 -14.08
C LYS A 27 10.87 7.54 -13.97
N THR A 28 11.31 7.28 -12.73
CA THR A 28 12.23 6.18 -12.45
C THR A 28 11.69 4.93 -13.13
N PRO A 29 12.55 4.04 -13.66
CA PRO A 29 12.08 2.80 -14.28
C PRO A 29 11.23 2.09 -13.25
N ASP A 30 9.93 2.10 -13.52
CA ASP A 30 8.97 1.25 -12.90
C ASP A 30 9.37 -0.15 -13.38
N PHE A 31 10.32 -0.74 -12.66
CA PHE A 31 10.21 -2.16 -12.43
C PHE A 31 8.88 -2.27 -11.70
N GLU A 32 7.79 -2.39 -12.47
CA GLU A 32 6.52 -2.94 -12.01
C GLU A 32 6.90 -4.35 -11.60
N ALA A 33 7.52 -4.46 -10.43
CA ALA A 33 7.90 -5.68 -9.79
C ALA A 33 6.55 -6.27 -9.48
N LYS A 34 6.03 -7.03 -10.47
CA LYS A 34 4.79 -7.77 -10.42
C LYS A 34 4.78 -8.33 -9.04
N LYS A 35 3.96 -7.73 -8.18
CA LYS A 35 3.88 -8.06 -6.76
C LYS A 35 3.16 -9.38 -6.72
N THR A 36 3.86 -10.42 -7.18
CA THR A 36 3.56 -11.81 -6.95
C THR A 36 3.34 -11.83 -5.46
N ARG A 37 2.07 -11.95 -5.08
CA ARG A 37 1.69 -11.92 -3.69
C ARG A 37 2.34 -13.16 -3.11
N LEU A 38 3.54 -13.00 -2.57
CA LEU A 38 4.31 -14.08 -1.99
C LEU A 38 3.38 -14.75 -1.02
N TYR A 39 3.11 -16.03 -1.25
CA TYR A 39 2.16 -16.76 -0.44
C TYR A 39 2.68 -16.73 1.00
N VAL A 40 1.94 -16.01 1.85
CA VAL A 40 2.37 -15.77 3.23
C VAL A 40 1.99 -16.99 4.05
N LYS A 41 2.95 -17.89 4.26
CA LYS A 41 2.76 -19.10 5.09
C LYS A 41 2.30 -18.76 6.51
N GLN A 42 2.71 -17.59 7.02
CA GLN A 42 2.40 -17.16 8.38
C GLN A 42 2.24 -15.64 8.46
N ALA A 43 1.13 -15.18 9.04
CA ALA A 43 0.97 -13.79 9.43
C ALA A 43 1.87 -13.40 10.62
N CYS A 44 2.31 -12.14 10.68
CA CYS A 44 3.05 -11.60 11.83
C CYS A 44 2.16 -11.54 13.09
N THR A 45 2.78 -11.37 14.26
CA THR A 45 2.09 -11.32 15.57
C THR A 45 1.00 -10.25 15.62
N ASN A 46 1.30 -9.04 15.13
CA ASN A 46 0.35 -7.92 15.11
C ASN A 46 -0.86 -8.20 14.21
N CYS A 47 -0.65 -8.76 13.02
CA CYS A 47 -1.74 -9.16 12.12
C CYS A 47 -2.55 -10.32 12.71
N ARG A 48 -1.92 -11.28 13.39
CA ARG A 48 -2.61 -12.37 14.10
C ARG A 48 -3.48 -11.84 15.24
N ALA A 49 -2.95 -10.93 16.06
CA ALA A 49 -3.68 -10.32 17.17
C ALA A 49 -4.89 -9.51 16.67
N LYS A 50 -4.73 -8.76 15.58
CA LYS A 50 -5.80 -7.98 14.96
C LYS A 50 -6.71 -8.78 14.03
N LYS A 51 -6.41 -10.05 13.76
CA LYS A 51 -7.11 -10.90 12.78
C LYS A 51 -7.20 -10.26 11.39
N GLU A 52 -6.18 -9.49 11.00
CA GLU A 52 -6.10 -8.81 9.71
C GLU A 52 -5.18 -9.56 8.73
N LYS A 53 -5.44 -9.43 7.42
CA LYS A 53 -4.62 -10.06 6.38
C LYS A 53 -3.18 -9.52 6.42
N CYS A 54 -2.21 -10.42 6.49
CA CYS A 54 -0.80 -10.06 6.44
C CYS A 54 -0.29 -10.08 5.00
N SER A 55 0.38 -9.01 4.58
CA SER A 55 1.00 -8.91 3.25
C SER A 55 2.25 -9.78 3.08
N GLY A 56 2.86 -10.25 4.17
CA GLY A 56 4.17 -10.92 4.13
C GLY A 56 5.33 -9.97 3.82
N GLY A 57 6.54 -10.53 3.70
CA GLY A 57 7.81 -9.80 3.55
C GLY A 57 8.48 -9.47 4.89
N ASP A 58 9.58 -8.70 4.85
CA ASP A 58 10.33 -8.29 6.06
C ASP A 58 9.46 -7.45 7.01
N ARG A 59 8.74 -6.46 6.44
CA ARG A 59 7.74 -5.67 7.17
C ARG A 59 6.42 -5.66 6.42
N CYS A 60 5.38 -6.15 7.07
CA CYS A 60 4.04 -6.19 6.51
C CYS A 60 3.50 -4.77 6.25
N THR A 61 2.74 -4.54 5.17
CA THR A 61 2.19 -3.21 4.82
C THR A 61 1.42 -2.55 5.98
N ASN A 62 0.65 -3.35 6.73
CA ASN A 62 -0.11 -2.85 7.88
C ASN A 62 0.80 -2.47 9.07
N CYS A 63 1.93 -3.16 9.23
CA CYS A 63 2.93 -2.92 10.26
C CYS A 63 3.69 -1.63 9.96
N VAL A 64 4.06 -1.42 8.69
CA VAL A 64 4.67 -0.19 8.18
C VAL A 64 3.72 0.99 8.38
N ARG A 65 2.46 0.87 7.93
CA ARG A 65 1.46 1.94 8.08
C ARG A 65 1.20 2.33 9.53
N ARG A 66 1.24 1.37 10.46
CA ARG A 66 1.02 1.61 11.89
C ARG A 66 2.32 1.92 12.65
N ASN A 67 3.47 1.96 11.96
CA ASN A 67 4.80 2.09 12.56
C ASN A 67 5.00 1.16 13.77
N LYS A 68 4.55 -0.10 13.64
CA LYS A 68 4.72 -1.13 14.67
C LYS A 68 5.79 -2.13 14.26
N GLU A 69 6.35 -2.80 15.26
CA GLU A 69 7.29 -3.89 15.05
C GLU A 69 6.59 -5.05 14.31
N CYS A 70 7.26 -5.58 13.28
CA CYS A 70 6.73 -6.69 12.49
C CYS A 70 7.48 -7.98 12.86
N THR A 71 6.97 -8.69 13.86
CA THR A 71 7.64 -9.90 14.35
C THR A 71 6.89 -11.14 13.88
N TYR A 72 7.60 -12.11 13.31
CA TYR A 72 7.07 -13.40 12.89
C TYR A 72 7.48 -14.48 13.90
N VAL A 73 6.67 -14.68 14.94
CA VAL A 73 6.96 -15.70 15.96
C VAL A 73 6.51 -17.08 15.46
N SER A 74 7.46 -17.94 15.10
CA SER A 74 7.18 -19.35 14.82
C SER A 74 6.80 -20.06 16.12
N SER A 75 5.49 -20.26 16.36
CA SER A 75 5.03 -21.08 17.46
C SER A 75 5.33 -22.55 17.12
N GLY A 76 6.53 -23.02 17.45
CA GLY A 76 7.01 -24.38 17.17
C GLY A 76 6.24 -25.50 17.85
N LYS A 77 5.27 -25.16 18.70
CA LYS A 77 4.35 -26.13 19.32
C LYS A 77 3.18 -26.36 18.37
N LYS A 78 3.21 -27.50 17.65
CA LYS A 78 1.99 -28.05 17.02
C LYS A 78 0.96 -28.23 18.14
N ARG A 79 -0.25 -27.68 17.97
CA ARG A 79 -1.32 -27.85 18.95
C ARG A 79 -1.55 -29.36 19.08
N GLY A 80 -1.48 -29.88 20.31
CA GLY A 80 -1.84 -31.27 20.58
C GLY A 80 -3.32 -31.51 20.25
N PRO A 81 -3.76 -32.78 20.21
CA PRO A 81 -5.18 -33.10 20.13
C PRO A 81 -5.95 -32.30 21.17
N LYS A 82 -7.12 -31.77 20.81
CA LYS A 82 -8.00 -31.16 21.81
C LYS A 82 -8.23 -32.22 22.91
N PRO A 83 -7.98 -31.92 24.19
CA PRO A 83 -8.33 -32.86 25.24
C PRO A 83 -9.82 -33.17 25.09
N LYS A 84 -10.18 -34.46 25.17
CA LYS A 84 -11.58 -34.86 25.27
C LYS A 84 -12.10 -34.18 26.53
N GLU A 85 -13.09 -33.32 26.37
CA GLU A 85 -13.70 -32.59 27.46
C GLU A 85 -14.07 -33.59 28.56
N PRO A 86 -13.61 -33.43 29.82
CA PRO A 86 -14.16 -34.21 30.90
C PRO A 86 -15.65 -33.87 30.96
N LEU A 87 -16.50 -34.89 30.87
CA LEU A 87 -17.95 -34.76 30.95
C LEU A 87 -18.27 -33.82 32.11
N ARG A 88 -18.78 -32.63 31.80
CA ARG A 88 -19.22 -31.67 32.82
C ARG A 88 -20.28 -32.42 33.64
N PRO A 89 -20.10 -32.63 34.96
CA PRO A 89 -21.14 -33.25 35.76
C PRO A 89 -22.33 -32.29 35.79
N THR A 90 -23.41 -32.68 35.12
CA THR A 90 -24.71 -32.01 35.29
C THR A 90 -25.25 -32.47 36.63
N TYR A 91 -25.10 -31.64 37.66
CA TYR A 91 -25.87 -31.83 38.89
C TYR A 91 -27.33 -31.48 38.59
N HIS A 92 -28.21 -32.48 38.68
CA HIS A 92 -29.66 -32.37 38.63
C HIS A 92 -30.22 -32.01 40.00
#